data_AF-A0A920S161-F1
#
_entry.id   AF-A0A920S161-F1
#
_cell.length_a   1.000
_cell.length_b   1.000
_cell.length_c   1.000
_cell.angle_alpha   90.00
_cell.angle_beta   90.00
_cell.angle_gamma   90.00
#
_symmetry.space_group_name_H-M   'P 1'
#
loop_
_entity.id
_entity.type
_entity.pdbx_description
1 polymer ?
#
loop_
_entity_poly.entity_id
_entity_poly.type
_entity_poly.pdbx_seq_one_letter_code
_entity_poly.pdbx_strand_id
1 'polypeptide(L)' 'MFPNIVVFLNKADQVDDTELVELVEMEVRELLSMYDFDGDNIPIISGSALKALEGDTGDVGIAACRKNWFATMDEIFS' A
#
# COMPACT_ATOMS: atom_id res chain seq x y z
N MET A 1 11.57 20.30 -1.03
CA MET A 1 10.44 19.40 -0.70
C MET A 1 10.74 18.11 -1.44
N PHE A 2 11.03 17.03 -0.72
CA PHE A 2 11.19 15.73 -1.36
C PHE A 2 9.84 15.30 -1.96
N PRO A 3 9.82 14.52 -3.05
CA PRO A 3 8.57 14.03 -3.61
C PRO A 3 7.87 13.15 -2.58
N ASN A 4 6.62 13.47 -2.28
CA ASN A 4 5.79 12.63 -1.44
C ASN A 4 5.35 11.41 -2.26
N ILE A 5 5.65 10.20 -1.76
CA ILE A 5 5.29 8.93 -2.39
C ILE A 5 4.46 8.11 -1.41
N VAL A 6 3.42 7.46 -1.92
CA VAL A 6 2.62 6.46 -1.22
C VAL A 6 2.55 5.24 -2.12
N VAL A 7 2.81 4.05 -1.56
CA VAL A 7 2.77 2.80 -2.33
C VAL A 7 1.52 2.01 -1.95
N PHE A 8 0.79 1.55 -2.97
CA PHE A 8 -0.34 0.65 -2.80
C PHE A 8 -0.05 -0.70 -3.49
N LEU A 9 0.13 -1.76 -2.69
CA LEU A 9 0.29 -3.13 -3.16
C LEU A 9 -1.08 -3.70 -3.50
N ASN A 10 -1.45 -3.63 -4.78
CA ASN A 10 -2.74 -4.08 -5.27
C ASN A 10 -2.79 -5.60 -5.45
N LYS A 11 -4.01 -6.15 -5.51
CA LYS A 11 -4.32 -7.59 -5.65
C LYS A 11 -3.91 -8.45 -4.45
N ALA A 12 -3.90 -7.87 -3.24
CA ALA A 12 -3.68 -8.64 -2.01
C ALA A 12 -4.74 -9.75 -1.82
N ASP A 13 -5.88 -9.68 -2.49
CA ASP A 13 -6.90 -10.74 -2.51
C ASP A 13 -6.49 -12.02 -3.26
N GLN A 14 -5.42 -11.96 -4.05
CA GLN A 14 -4.88 -13.11 -4.78
C GLN A 14 -3.71 -13.78 -4.05
N VAL A 15 -3.28 -13.22 -2.92
CA VAL A 15 -2.15 -13.69 -2.13
C VAL A 15 -2.67 -14.07 -0.74
N ASP A 16 -2.81 -15.37 -0.50
CA ASP A 16 -3.32 -15.89 0.78
C ASP A 16 -2.23 -15.92 1.87
N ASP A 17 -0.95 -15.80 1.48
CA ASP A 17 0.19 -15.89 2.39
C ASP A 17 0.69 -14.51 2.80
N THR A 18 0.53 -14.18 4.08
CA THR A 18 0.96 -12.89 4.64
C THR A 18 2.49 -12.75 4.64
N GLU A 19 3.25 -13.84 4.78
CA GLU A 19 4.72 -13.80 4.74
C GLU A 19 5.22 -13.38 3.36
N LEU A 20 4.51 -13.75 2.30
CA LEU A 20 4.84 -13.34 0.93
C LEU A 20 4.59 -11.85 0.71
N VAL A 21 3.54 -11.28 1.33
CA VAL A 21 3.24 -9.84 1.26
C VAL A 21 4.31 -9.05 2.00
N GLU A 22 4.74 -9.49 3.18
CA GLU A 22 5.81 -8.86 3.96
C GLU A 22 7.15 -8.88 3.20
N LEU A 23 7.47 -9.99 2.52
CA LEU A 23 8.68 -10.09 1.70
C LEU A 23 8.67 -9.08 0.54
N VAL A 24 7.55 -8.97 -0.17
CA VAL A 24 7.41 -7.99 -1.27
C VAL A 24 7.46 -6.56 -0.73
N GLU A 25 6.91 -6.30 0.45
CA GLU A 25 7.04 -5.01 1.10
C GLU A 25 8.50 -4.65 1.35
N MET A 26 9.30 -5.58 1.90
CA MET A 26 10.74 -5.38 2.10
C MET A 26 11.47 -5.08 0.79
N GLU A 27 11.20 -5.84 -0.28
CA GLU A 27 11.80 -5.60 -1.60
C GLU A 27 11.47 -4.21 -2.15
N VAL A 28 10.23 -3.73 -1.93
CA VAL A 28 9.81 -2.39 -2.36
C VAL A 28 10.51 -1.30 -1.55
N ARG A 29 10.69 -1.49 -0.23
CA ARG A 29 11.44 -0.55 0.61
C ARG A 29 12.90 -0.45 0.19
N GLU A 30 13.52 -1.58 -0.12
CA GLU A 30 14.87 -1.63 -0.66
C GLU A 30 14.94 -0.90 -2.01
N LEU A 31 13.97 -1.14 -2.90
CA LEU A 31 13.91 -0.47 -4.20
C LEU A 31 13.77 1.06 -4.06
N LEU A 32 12.88 1.53 -3.18
CA LEU A 32 12.73 2.96 -2.88
C LEU A 32 14.04 3.56 -2.35
N SER A 33 14.69 2.87 -1.43
CA SER A 33 15.98 3.29 -0.86
C SER A 33 17.08 3.34 -1.92
N MET A 34 17.10 2.42 -2.89
CA MET A 34 18.04 2.42 -4.03
C MET A 34 17.87 3.64 -4.94
N TYR A 35 16.66 4.22 -5.00
CA TYR A 35 16.35 5.42 -5.79
C TYR A 35 16.41 6.72 -4.97
N ASP A 36 17.11 6.71 -3.82
CA ASP A 36 17.23 7.85 -2.89
C ASP A 36 15.87 8.35 -2.31
N PHE A 37 14.86 7.47 -2.25
CA PHE A 37 13.62 7.73 -1.52
C PHE A 37 13.69 7.19 -0.09
N ASP A 38 12.83 7.74 0.78
CA ASP A 38 12.71 7.31 2.17
C ASP A 38 11.93 5.99 2.28
N GLY A 39 12.57 4.88 1.91
CA GLY A 39 11.97 3.54 1.89
C GLY A 39 11.46 3.08 3.26
N ASP A 40 11.98 3.61 4.36
CA ASP A 40 11.55 3.26 5.72
C ASP A 40 10.28 4.03 6.14
N ASN A 41 10.18 5.32 5.80
CA ASN A 41 9.05 6.15 6.23
C ASN A 41 7.93 6.25 5.18
N ILE A 42 8.16 5.86 3.91
CA ILE A 42 7.10 5.82 2.91
C ILE A 42 6.04 4.79 3.33
N PRO A 43 4.75 5.18 3.41
CA PRO A 43 3.69 4.24 3.74
C PRO A 43 3.43 3.29 2.57
N ILE A 44 3.39 2.00 2.90
CA ILE A 44 3.07 0.90 1.99
C ILE A 44 1.79 0.26 2.50
N ILE A 45 0.79 0.16 1.63
CA ILE A 45 -0.55 -0.32 1.99
C ILE A 45 -0.90 -1.45 1.05
N SER A 46 -1.21 -2.62 1.60
CA SER A 46 -1.68 -3.77 0.84
C SER A 46 -3.21 -3.81 0.77
N GLY A 47 -3.75 -4.14 -0.39
CA GLY A 47 -5.18 -4.24 -0.59
C GLY A 47 -5.57 -4.66 -2.01
N SER A 48 -6.85 -4.59 -2.30
CA SER A 48 -7.41 -4.90 -3.60
C SER A 48 -8.40 -3.84 -4.03
N ALA A 49 -7.97 -3.03 -4.99
CA ALA A 49 -8.84 -2.03 -5.62
C ALA A 49 -10.02 -2.69 -6.33
N LEU A 50 -9.86 -3.93 -6.81
CA LEU A 50 -10.94 -4.70 -7.43
C LEU A 50 -12.00 -5.06 -6.39
N LYS A 51 -11.61 -5.64 -5.25
CA LYS A 51 -12.52 -5.95 -4.14
C LYS A 51 -13.20 -4.71 -3.60
N ALA A 52 -12.46 -3.61 -3.48
CA ALA A 52 -13.04 -2.32 -3.08
C ALA A 52 -14.10 -1.81 -4.07
N LEU A 53 -13.88 -1.98 -5.38
CA LEU A 53 -14.84 -1.62 -6.42
C LEU A 53 -16.07 -2.55 -6.42
N GLU A 54 -15.87 -3.84 -6.15
CA GLU A 54 -16.94 -4.83 -6.01
C GLU A 54 -17.79 -4.65 -4.74
N GLY A 55 -17.37 -3.74 -3.86
CA GLY A 55 -18.11 -3.41 -2.64
C GLY A 55 -17.74 -4.29 -1.44
N ASP A 56 -16.65 -5.05 -1.52
CA ASP A 56 -16.20 -5.93 -0.44
C ASP A 56 -15.81 -5.10 0.79
N THR A 57 -16.39 -5.43 1.94
CA THR A 57 -16.11 -4.74 3.22
C THR A 57 -15.05 -5.45 4.05
N GLY A 58 -14.49 -6.54 3.54
CA GLY A 58 -13.36 -7.24 4.15
C GLY A 58 -12.08 -6.40 4.20
N ASP A 59 -11.08 -6.93 4.90
CA ASP A 59 -9.86 -6.21 5.27
C ASP A 59 -9.08 -5.70 4.04
N VAL A 60 -9.07 -6.47 2.95
CA VAL A 60 -8.41 -6.11 1.68
C VAL A 60 -9.28 -5.29 0.71
N GLY A 61 -10.56 -5.08 1.01
CA GLY A 61 -11.53 -4.40 0.14
C GLY A 61 -11.64 -2.89 0.39
N ILE A 62 -12.87 -2.42 0.63
CA ILE A 62 -13.16 -1.00 0.92
C ILE A 62 -12.36 -0.51 2.12
N ALA A 63 -12.10 -1.36 3.12
CA ALA A 63 -11.34 -0.98 4.31
C ALA A 63 -9.90 -0.56 3.94
N ALA A 64 -9.14 -1.42 3.25
CA ALA A 64 -7.79 -1.11 2.79
C ALA A 64 -7.73 0.12 1.87
N CYS A 65 -8.61 0.20 0.86
CA CYS A 65 -8.59 1.34 -0.05
C CYS A 65 -9.03 2.64 0.64
N ARG A 66 -10.19 2.66 1.31
CA ARG A 66 -10.81 3.90 1.79
C ARG A 66 -10.30 4.39 3.12
N LYS A 67 -9.98 3.49 4.06
CA LYS A 67 -9.51 3.88 5.38
C LYS A 67 -8.00 4.01 5.45
N ASN A 68 -7.27 3.13 4.77
CA ASN A 68 -5.82 3.14 4.87
C ASN A 68 -5.22 4.00 3.76
N TRP A 69 -5.56 3.73 2.48
CA TRP A 69 -4.92 4.42 1.37
C TRP A 69 -5.37 5.87 1.17
N PHE A 70 -6.68 6.13 1.05
CA PHE A 70 -7.17 7.50 0.86
C PHE A 70 -6.81 8.43 2.03
N ALA A 71 -6.92 7.96 3.28
CA ALA A 71 -6.55 8.79 4.44
C ALA A 71 -5.06 9.13 4.47
N THR A 72 -4.20 8.16 4.13
CA THR A 72 -2.75 8.38 4.00
C THR A 72 -2.43 9.37 2.89
N MET A 73 -3.13 9.28 1.75
CA MET A 73 -2.99 10.24 0.67
C MET A 73 -3.41 11.64 1.10
N ASP A 74 -4.54 11.77 1.81
CA ASP A 74 -4.99 13.06 2.32
C ASP A 74 -3.95 13.68 3.27
N GLU A 75 -3.39 12.91 4.21
CA GLU A 75 -2.37 13.40 5.15
C GLU A 75 -1.06 13.83 4.46
N ILE A 76 -0.64 13.09 3.44
CA ILE A 76 0.66 13.30 2.78
C ILE A 76 0.60 14.36 1.68
N PHE A 77 -0.55 14.54 1.04
CA PHE A 77 -0.70 15.43 -0.12
C PHE A 77 -1.57 16.68 0.14
N SER A 78 -2.17 16.86 1.33
CA SER A 78 -2.87 18.10 1.72
C SER A 78 -1.94 19.17 2.29
#